data_AF-A0A8T7KH61-F1
#
_entry.id   AF-A0A8T7KH61-F1
#
_cell.length_a   1.000
_cell.length_b   1.000
_cell.length_c   1.000
_cell.angle_alpha   90.00
_cell.angle_beta   90.00
_cell.angle_gamma   90.00
#
_symmetry.space_group_name_H-M   'P 1'
#
loop_
_entity.id
_entity.type
_entity.pdbx_description
1 polymer ?
#
loop_
_entity_poly.entity_id
_entity_poly.type
_entity_poly.pdbx_seq_one_letter_code
_entity_poly.pdbx_strand_id
1 'polypeptide(L)'
;MKRSVLGKIGFVLTNVMVMVILHGNSKQFWPRIPYLSLRDESTGEHTRLLFNTLAVSTALQALVGRLPRERWLPRALVIGVIPASLPALMFFGQKVLRLTGQAAEAYNLALVPLLPIAAVAVEDALASQIGSPATAPTSANHVQRG
;
A
#
# COMPACT_ATOMS: atom_id res chain seq x y z
N MET A 1 -10.52 18.69 4.74
CA MET A 1 -10.39 17.87 3.52
C MET A 1 -9.07 18.05 2.76
N LYS A 2 -8.70 19.26 2.30
CA LYS A 2 -7.53 19.46 1.40
C LYS A 2 -6.18 18.97 1.94
N ARG A 3 -5.91 19.14 3.26
CA ARG A 3 -4.66 18.64 3.90
C ARG A 3 -4.56 17.11 3.94
N SER A 4 -5.68 16.39 4.04
CA SER A 4 -5.70 14.93 4.06
C SER A 4 -5.44 14.36 2.67
N VAL A 5 -6.07 14.92 1.63
CA VAL A 5 -5.83 14.52 0.23
C VAL A 5 -4.39 14.78 -0.19
N LEU A 6 -3.82 15.94 0.20
CA LEU A 6 -2.42 16.26 -0.10
C LEU A 6 -1.45 15.30 0.60
N GLY A 7 -1.75 14.88 1.84
CA GLY A 7 -0.97 13.85 2.55
C GLY A 7 -1.01 12.49 1.86
N LYS A 8 -2.17 12.09 1.32
CA LYS A 8 -2.34 10.84 0.56
C LYS A 8 -1.58 10.88 -0.76
N ILE A 9 -1.70 11.97 -1.51
CA ILE A 9 -0.96 12.17 -2.77
C ILE A 9 0.54 12.16 -2.50
N GLY A 10 1.00 12.86 -1.45
CA GLY A 10 2.39 12.83 -1.01
C GLY A 10 2.88 11.43 -0.68
N PHE A 11 2.08 10.62 0.03
CA PHE A 11 2.42 9.23 0.33
C PHE A 11 2.55 8.36 -0.93
N VAL A 12 1.62 8.49 -1.88
CA VAL A 12 1.67 7.76 -3.15
C VAL A 12 2.92 8.15 -3.94
N LEU A 13 3.20 9.45 -4.07
CA LEU A 13 4.40 9.95 -4.74
C LEU A 13 5.69 9.50 -4.05
N THR A 14 5.74 9.56 -2.72
CA THR A 14 6.90 9.05 -1.96
C THR A 14 7.08 7.56 -2.16
N ASN A 15 6.00 6.76 -2.19
CA ASN A 15 6.13 5.32 -2.47
C ASN A 15 6.65 5.06 -3.87
N VAL A 16 6.10 5.73 -4.88
CA VAL A 16 6.58 5.60 -6.26
C VAL A 16 8.05 6.02 -6.37
N MET A 17 8.44 7.13 -5.76
CA MET A 17 9.84 7.59 -5.73
C MET A 17 10.76 6.60 -5.01
N VAL A 18 10.40 6.13 -3.82
CA VAL A 18 11.20 5.16 -3.05
C VAL A 18 11.31 3.84 -3.81
N MET A 19 10.22 3.38 -4.43
CA MET A 19 10.22 2.20 -5.30
C MET A 19 11.22 2.40 -6.43
N VAL A 20 11.17 3.54 -7.14
CA VAL A 20 12.10 3.89 -8.22
C VAL A 20 13.56 3.95 -7.74
N ILE A 21 13.83 4.51 -6.56
CA ILE A 21 15.19 4.61 -6.01
C ILE A 21 15.73 3.24 -5.58
N LEU A 22 14.93 2.45 -4.85
CA LEU A 22 15.30 1.12 -4.41
C LEU A 22 15.50 0.16 -5.59
N HIS A 23 14.69 0.31 -6.64
CA HIS A 23 14.81 -0.46 -7.88
C HIS A 23 15.95 0.05 -8.77
N GLY A 24 16.23 1.36 -8.79
CA GLY A 24 17.35 1.98 -9.51
C GLY A 24 18.72 1.60 -8.96
N ASN A 25 18.82 1.29 -7.66
CA ASN A 25 20.03 0.71 -7.06
C ASN A 25 20.22 -0.79 -7.44
N SER A 26 19.15 -1.44 -7.87
CA SER A 26 19.14 -2.83 -8.36
C SER A 26 19.32 -2.89 -9.88
N LYS A 27 20.39 -2.31 -10.44
CA LYS A 27 20.92 -2.49 -11.83
C LYS A 27 19.96 -2.46 -13.06
N GLN A 28 18.65 -2.25 -12.92
CA GLN A 28 17.68 -2.69 -13.94
C GLN A 28 16.91 -1.57 -14.66
N PHE A 29 17.39 -0.31 -14.63
CA PHE A 29 16.58 0.77 -15.23
C PHE A 29 17.33 1.90 -15.96
N TRP A 30 18.14 1.58 -16.99
CA TRP A 30 18.15 2.29 -18.30
C TRP A 30 19.36 1.88 -19.17
N PRO A 31 19.29 1.87 -20.53
CA PRO A 31 18.21 2.19 -21.46
C PRO A 31 17.91 1.00 -22.41
N ARG A 32 17.19 0.00 -21.91
CA ARG A 32 16.48 -0.98 -22.75
C ARG A 32 15.07 -1.05 -22.21
N ILE A 33 14.15 -0.36 -22.86
CA ILE A 33 12.70 -0.55 -22.69
C ILE A 33 12.34 -1.85 -23.44
N PRO A 34 12.67 -3.03 -22.87
CA PRO A 34 11.69 -4.12 -22.84
C PRO A 34 11.89 -5.10 -21.66
N TYR A 35 12.06 -4.69 -20.39
CA TYR A 35 12.14 -5.64 -19.26
C TYR A 35 11.51 -5.13 -17.95
N LEU A 36 10.32 -4.53 -18.04
CA LEU A 36 9.33 -4.49 -16.94
C LEU A 36 8.33 -5.66 -17.04
N SER A 37 8.73 -6.68 -17.78
CA SER A 37 8.07 -7.97 -17.81
C SER A 37 8.40 -8.67 -16.51
N LEU A 38 7.40 -9.06 -15.71
CA LEU A 38 7.52 -10.07 -14.63
C LEU A 38 7.88 -11.47 -15.18
N ARG A 39 8.64 -11.51 -16.26
CA ARG A 39 8.97 -12.70 -17.02
C ARG A 39 10.21 -13.37 -16.46
N ASP A 40 11.13 -12.61 -15.85
CA ASP A 40 12.42 -13.12 -15.37
C ASP A 40 12.73 -12.85 -13.89
N GLU A 41 11.99 -11.99 -13.18
CA GLU A 41 12.15 -11.78 -11.73
C GLU A 41 11.10 -12.54 -10.92
N SER A 42 11.53 -13.16 -9.82
CA SER A 42 10.63 -13.96 -8.99
C SER A 42 9.58 -13.07 -8.34
N THR A 43 8.35 -13.58 -8.22
CA THR A 43 7.27 -12.90 -7.47
C THR A 43 7.69 -12.58 -6.02
N GLY A 44 8.63 -13.34 -5.47
CA GLY A 44 9.23 -13.10 -4.15
C GLY A 44 10.09 -11.83 -4.08
N GLU A 45 10.90 -11.54 -5.09
CA GLU A 45 11.71 -10.31 -5.14
C GLU A 45 10.83 -9.07 -5.21
N HIS A 46 9.78 -9.11 -6.04
CA HIS A 46 8.79 -8.04 -6.14
C HIS A 46 8.04 -7.81 -4.83
N THR A 47 7.64 -8.89 -4.16
CA THR A 47 6.99 -8.83 -2.83
C THR A 47 7.93 -8.19 -1.80
N ARG A 48 9.20 -8.60 -1.78
CA ARG A 48 10.21 -8.04 -0.88
C ARG A 48 10.48 -6.56 -1.17
N LEU A 49 10.55 -6.17 -2.44
CA LEU A 49 10.73 -4.78 -2.84
C LEU A 49 9.57 -3.90 -2.40
N LEU A 50 8.33 -4.35 -2.58
CA LEU A 50 7.15 -3.64 -2.10
C LEU A 50 7.14 -3.50 -0.58
N PHE A 51 7.46 -4.58 0.13
CA PHE A 51 7.59 -4.55 1.58
C PHE A 51 8.62 -3.51 2.01
N ASN A 52 9.82 -3.53 1.42
CA ASN A 52 10.88 -2.58 1.72
C ASN A 52 10.45 -1.14 1.41
N THR A 53 9.77 -0.92 0.29
CA THR A 53 9.28 0.42 -0.11
C THR A 53 8.24 0.95 0.87
N LEU A 54 7.28 0.12 1.26
CA LEU A 54 6.26 0.48 2.26
C LEU A 54 6.88 0.71 3.64
N ALA A 55 7.84 -0.12 4.05
CA ALA A 55 8.55 0.02 5.32
C ALA A 55 9.38 1.31 5.36
N VAL A 56 10.17 1.59 4.32
CA VAL A 56 11.00 2.80 4.21
C VAL A 56 10.14 4.06 4.14
N SER A 57 9.09 4.06 3.31
CA SER A 57 8.17 5.20 3.23
C SER A 57 7.45 5.46 4.56
N THR A 58 7.06 4.40 5.27
CA THR A 58 6.47 4.51 6.61
C THR A 58 7.47 5.06 7.61
N ALA A 59 8.71 4.57 7.62
CA ALA A 59 9.77 5.06 8.49
C ALA A 59 10.06 6.54 8.23
N LEU A 60 10.16 6.95 6.96
CA LEU A 60 10.32 8.36 6.58
C LEU A 60 9.15 9.22 7.08
N GLN A 61 7.91 8.75 6.93
CA GLN A 61 6.74 9.48 7.44
C GLN A 61 6.72 9.59 8.96
N ALA A 62 7.13 8.53 9.66
CA ALA A 62 7.25 8.55 11.12
C ALA A 62 8.34 9.53 11.57
N LEU A 63 9.50 9.54 10.90
CA LEU A 63 10.62 10.44 11.19
C LEU A 63 10.27 11.92 10.99
N VAL A 64 9.46 12.24 9.97
CA VAL A 64 9.01 13.63 9.70
C VAL A 64 7.78 14.01 10.54
N GLY A 65 7.35 13.15 11.50
CA GLY A 65 6.20 13.41 12.37
C GLY A 65 4.85 13.45 11.64
N ARG A 66 4.78 12.83 10.45
CA ARG A 66 3.59 12.82 9.59
C ARG A 66 2.71 11.58 9.77
N LEU A 67 3.09 10.65 10.65
CA LEU A 67 2.32 9.45 10.99
C LEU A 67 1.70 9.55 12.41
N PRO A 68 0.40 9.87 12.53
CA PRO A 68 -0.30 9.89 13.82
C PRO A 68 -0.28 8.52 14.49
N ARG A 69 -0.19 8.46 15.83
CA ARG A 69 -0.09 7.19 16.59
C ARG A 69 -1.28 6.26 16.33
N GLU A 70 -2.46 6.83 16.11
CA GLU A 70 -3.70 6.11 15.81
C GLU A 70 -3.62 5.33 14.48
N ARG A 71 -2.73 5.75 13.58
CA ARG A 71 -2.51 5.11 12.28
C ARG A 71 -1.40 4.04 12.30
N TRP A 72 -0.68 3.86 13.39
CA TRP A 72 0.42 2.88 13.45
C TRP A 72 -0.04 1.43 13.24
N LEU A 73 -1.14 1.03 13.89
CA LEU A 73 -1.68 -0.33 13.73
C LEU A 73 -2.26 -0.57 12.33
N PRO A 74 -3.14 0.28 11.78
CA PRO A 74 -3.56 0.20 10.37
C PRO A 74 -2.37 0.14 9.40
N ARG A 75 -1.33 0.94 9.67
CA ARG A 75 -0.13 1.01 8.84
C ARG A 75 0.67 -0.29 8.86
N ALA A 76 0.89 -0.87 10.04
CA ALA A 76 1.59 -2.14 10.19
C ALA A 76 0.86 -3.27 9.44
N LEU A 77 -0.48 -3.29 9.51
CA LEU A 77 -1.30 -4.25 8.77
C LEU A 77 -1.15 -4.05 7.25
N VAL A 78 -1.18 -2.81 6.77
CA VAL A 78 -1.00 -2.50 5.34
C VAL A 78 0.36 -2.95 4.81
N ILE A 79 1.43 -2.76 5.60
CA ILE A 79 2.78 -3.25 5.27
C ILE A 79 2.81 -4.77 5.09
N GLY A 80 1.98 -5.53 5.81
CA GLY A 80 1.85 -6.97 5.63
C GLY A 80 0.93 -7.36 4.46
N VAL A 81 -0.27 -6.78 4.42
CA VAL A 81 -1.35 -7.18 3.51
C VAL A 81 -1.02 -6.85 2.05
N ILE A 82 -0.50 -5.65 1.78
CA ILE A 82 -0.28 -5.21 0.40
C ILE A 82 0.78 -6.06 -0.31
N PRO A 83 1.97 -6.29 0.26
CA PRO A 83 2.94 -7.21 -0.35
C PRO A 83 2.40 -8.64 -0.45
N ALA A 84 1.72 -9.14 0.59
CA ALA A 84 1.15 -10.49 0.57
C ALA A 84 0.06 -10.67 -0.51
N SER A 85 -0.57 -9.59 -0.97
CA SER A 85 -1.55 -9.64 -2.05
C SER A 85 -0.93 -9.78 -3.44
N LEU A 86 0.36 -9.44 -3.61
CA LEU A 86 1.01 -9.41 -4.94
C LEU A 86 1.03 -10.80 -5.62
N PRO A 87 1.37 -11.92 -4.95
CA PRO A 87 1.27 -13.25 -5.56
C PRO A 87 -0.13 -13.58 -6.06
N ALA A 88 -1.17 -13.19 -5.32
CA ALA A 88 -2.56 -13.41 -5.72
C ALA A 88 -2.95 -12.55 -6.94
N LEU A 89 -2.52 -11.29 -6.99
CA LEU A 89 -2.74 -10.40 -8.14
C LEU A 89 -2.02 -10.89 -9.40
N MET A 90 -0.77 -11.36 -9.26
CA MET A 90 -0.02 -11.95 -10.38
C MET A 90 -0.71 -13.23 -10.89
N PHE A 91 -1.13 -14.11 -9.97
CA PHE A 91 -1.90 -15.30 -10.31
C PHE A 91 -3.18 -14.93 -11.06
N PHE A 92 -3.92 -13.93 -10.58
CA PHE A 92 -5.14 -13.48 -11.21
C PHE A 92 -4.90 -12.96 -12.64
N GLY A 93 -3.91 -12.08 -12.83
CA GLY A 93 -3.54 -11.57 -14.15
C GLY A 93 -3.12 -12.68 -15.14
N GLN A 94 -2.30 -13.62 -14.68
CA GLN A 94 -1.73 -14.65 -15.56
C GLN A 94 -2.66 -15.84 -15.79
N LYS A 95 -3.39 -16.30 -14.77
CA LYS A 95 -4.19 -17.54 -14.84
C LYS A 95 -5.68 -17.29 -15.05
N VAL A 96 -6.24 -16.23 -14.48
CA VAL A 96 -7.67 -15.91 -14.62
C VAL A 96 -7.91 -15.07 -15.86
N LEU A 97 -7.20 -13.94 -15.97
CA LEU A 97 -7.31 -13.04 -17.13
C LEU A 97 -6.50 -13.55 -18.34
N ARG A 98 -5.67 -14.58 -18.16
CA ARG A 98 -4.82 -15.18 -19.20
C ARG A 98 -4.01 -14.13 -19.97
N LEU A 99 -3.55 -13.08 -19.27
CA LEU A 99 -2.78 -12.00 -19.89
C LEU A 99 -1.42 -12.54 -20.33
N THR A 100 -1.07 -12.31 -21.59
CA THR A 100 0.21 -12.71 -22.17
C THR A 100 0.83 -11.56 -22.97
N GLY A 101 2.16 -11.56 -23.07
CA GLY A 101 2.90 -10.56 -23.84
C GLY A 101 2.66 -9.13 -23.33
N GLN A 102 2.40 -8.20 -24.24
CA GLN A 102 2.26 -6.76 -23.94
C GLN A 102 1.13 -6.44 -22.95
N ALA A 103 0.05 -7.23 -22.94
CA ALA A 103 -1.06 -7.01 -22.02
C ALA A 103 -0.68 -7.35 -20.56
N ALA A 104 0.17 -8.37 -20.36
CA ALA A 104 0.68 -8.70 -19.04
C ALA A 104 1.64 -7.60 -18.54
N GLU A 105 2.47 -7.04 -19.42
CA GLU A 105 3.37 -5.92 -19.08
C GLU A 105 2.59 -4.67 -18.69
N ALA A 106 1.55 -4.32 -19.44
CA ALA A 106 0.69 -3.19 -19.10
C ALA A 106 -0.02 -3.38 -17.75
N TYR A 107 -0.48 -4.60 -17.46
CA TYR A 107 -1.08 -4.94 -16.17
C TYR A 107 -0.08 -4.76 -15.02
N ASN A 108 1.12 -5.29 -15.17
CA ASN A 108 2.18 -5.19 -14.17
C ASN A 108 2.63 -3.76 -13.92
N LEU A 109 2.77 -2.97 -15.00
CA LEU A 109 3.06 -1.54 -14.93
C LEU A 109 1.95 -0.78 -14.20
N ALA A 110 0.69 -1.13 -14.45
CA ALA A 110 -0.44 -0.51 -13.77
C ALA A 110 -0.45 -0.83 -12.26
N LEU A 111 0.05 -2.00 -11.85
CA LEU A 111 0.15 -2.34 -10.42
C LEU A 111 1.09 -1.39 -9.64
N VAL A 112 2.11 -0.82 -10.28
CA VAL A 112 3.09 0.07 -9.62
C VAL A 112 2.43 1.28 -8.94
N PRO A 113 1.59 2.09 -9.61
CA PRO A 113 0.85 3.16 -8.95
C PRO A 113 -0.42 2.67 -8.23
N LEU A 114 -1.03 1.57 -8.66
CA LEU A 114 -2.27 1.06 -8.04
C LEU A 114 -2.04 0.51 -6.64
N LEU A 115 -0.92 -0.16 -6.38
CA LEU A 115 -0.63 -0.75 -5.07
C LEU A 115 -0.50 0.29 -3.95
N PRO A 116 0.22 1.42 -4.11
CA PRO A 116 0.22 2.50 -3.14
C PRO A 116 -1.17 3.12 -2.93
N ILE A 117 -1.99 3.24 -3.99
CA ILE A 117 -3.36 3.75 -3.86
C ILE A 117 -4.22 2.77 -3.05
N ALA A 118 -4.12 1.48 -3.35
CA ALA A 118 -4.78 0.42 -2.60
C ALA A 118 -4.32 0.41 -1.13
N ALA A 119 -3.03 0.63 -0.88
CA ALA A 119 -2.48 0.74 0.47
C ALA A 119 -3.16 1.86 1.28
N VAL A 120 -3.35 3.05 0.68
CA VAL A 120 -4.07 4.16 1.32
C VAL A 120 -5.52 3.81 1.58
N ALA A 121 -6.20 3.19 0.61
CA ALA A 121 -7.60 2.80 0.75
C ALA A 121 -7.81 1.76 1.86
N VAL A 122 -6.95 0.74 1.90
CA VAL A 122 -6.95 -0.30 2.94
C VAL A 122 -6.63 0.31 4.30
N GLU A 123 -5.64 1.21 4.39
CA GLU A 123 -5.30 1.90 5.64
C GLU A 123 -6.50 2.68 6.18
N ASP A 124 -7.17 3.46 5.33
CA ASP A 124 -8.33 4.25 5.75
C ASP A 124 -9.50 3.37 6.17
N ALA A 125 -9.73 2.24 5.48
CA ALA A 125 -10.77 1.27 5.84
C ALA A 125 -10.46 0.52 7.15
N LEU A 126 -9.19 0.26 7.44
CA LEU A 126 -8.76 -0.31 8.72
C LEU A 126 -8.86 0.72 9.84
N ALA A 127 -8.45 1.96 9.59
CA ALA A 127 -8.52 3.04 10.56
C ALA A 127 -9.96 3.37 10.97
N SER A 128 -10.94 3.29 10.05
CA SER A 128 -12.35 3.51 10.39
C SER A 128 -12.95 2.39 11.24
N GLN A 129 -12.54 1.15 11.01
CA GLN A 129 -12.99 -0.02 11.77
C GLN A 129 -12.35 -0.07 13.16
N ILE A 130 -11.04 0.20 13.26
CA ILE A 130 -10.30 0.17 14.52
C ILE A 130 -10.62 1.42 15.37
N GLY A 131 -10.85 2.57 14.72
CA GLY A 131 -11.14 3.84 15.38
C GLY A 131 -12.60 4.06 15.76
N SER A 132 -13.50 3.10 15.50
CA SER A 132 -14.89 3.20 15.98
C SER A 132 -14.88 3.05 17.51
N PRO A 133 -15.21 4.10 18.29
CA PRO A 133 -15.35 3.94 19.72
C PRO A 133 -16.47 2.92 19.97
N ALA A 134 -16.21 1.97 20.87
CA ALA A 134 -17.26 1.12 21.42
C ALA A 134 -18.41 2.06 21.83
N THR A 135 -19.60 1.83 21.27
CA THR A 135 -20.80 2.56 21.64
C THR A 135 -20.95 2.40 23.14
N ALA A 136 -20.59 3.42 23.91
CA ALA A 136 -20.74 3.38 25.36
C ALA A 136 -22.23 3.07 25.62
N PRO A 137 -22.56 2.10 26.49
CA PRO A 137 -23.96 1.85 26.81
C PRO A 137 -24.51 3.15 27.35
N THR A 138 -25.54 3.68 26.69
CA THR A 138 -26.33 4.79 27.17
C THR A 138 -26.72 4.47 28.61
N SER A 139 -26.08 5.14 29.57
CA SER A 139 -26.46 5.07 30.97
C SER A 139 -27.90 5.54 31.08
N ALA A 140 -28.82 4.59 31.04
CA ALA A 140 -30.19 4.73 31.48
C ALA A 140 -30.17 4.90 33.01
N ASN A 141 -29.73 6.06 33.48
CA ASN A 141 -30.06 6.53 34.82
C ASN A 141 -31.09 7.64 34.66
N HIS A 142 -32.32 7.22 34.35
CA HIS A 142 -33.48 7.95 34.81
C HIS A 142 -33.34 8.06 36.33
N VAL A 143 -32.95 9.25 36.79
CA VAL A 143 -33.06 9.65 38.19
C VAL A 143 -34.55 9.71 38.50
N GLN A 144 -35.06 8.56 38.90
CA GLN A 144 -36.28 8.39 39.68
C GLN A 144 -35.79 8.11 41.10
N ARG A 145 -36.43 8.76 42.09
CA ARG A 145 -36.13 8.87 43.55
C ARG A 145 -35.43 10.19 43.87
N GLY A 146 -36.03 11.12 44.60
CA GLY A 146 -37.32 11.17 45.30
C GLY A 146 -37.48 12.56 45.90
#